data_AF-A0A1Q7RX51-F1
#
_entry.id   AF-A0A1Q7RX51-F1
#
_cell.length_a   1.000
_cell.length_b   1.000
_cell.length_c   1.000
_cell.angle_alpha   90.00
_cell.angle_beta   90.00
_cell.angle_gamma   90.00
#
_symmetry.space_group_name_H-M   'P 1'
#
loop_
_entity.id
_entity.type
_entity.pdbx_description
1 polymer ?
#
loop_
_entity_poly.entity_id
_entity_poly.type
_entity_poly.pdbx_seq_one_letter_code
_entity_poly.pdbx_strand_id
1 'polypeptide(L)'
;MMRALLRALPDILRTIVRLAADPILPTAAKVALAAAALYLVSPIDLIPDFIPGIGMLDDLFVVAIVVDGVLNWVDRGLVLKYWPGSAESFDGVARAARMLAVWVPRRLKMKIFAGKA
;
A
#
# COMPACT_ATOMS: atom_id res chain seq x y z
N MET A 1 14.29 -6.15 -9.25
CA MET A 1 13.46 -5.65 -8.14
C MET A 1 12.39 -4.66 -8.62
N MET A 2 12.75 -3.44 -9.04
CA MET A 2 11.79 -2.39 -9.45
C MET A 2 10.80 -2.79 -10.56
N ARG A 3 11.28 -3.46 -11.61
CA ARG A 3 10.42 -3.93 -12.71
C ARG A 3 9.34 -4.92 -12.26
N ALA A 4 9.57 -5.65 -11.16
CA ALA A 4 8.58 -6.58 -10.62
C ALA A 4 7.43 -5.83 -9.93
N LEU A 5 7.73 -4.78 -9.15
CA LEU A 5 6.72 -3.87 -8.59
C LEU A 5 5.89 -3.20 -9.68
N LEU A 6 6.56 -2.69 -10.72
CA LEU A 6 5.88 -2.02 -11.84
C LEU A 6 4.96 -2.95 -12.63
N ARG A 7 5.36 -4.21 -12.84
CA ARG A 7 4.49 -5.21 -13.50
C ARG A 7 3.35 -5.68 -12.60
N ALA A 8 3.57 -5.70 -11.29
CA ALA A 8 2.56 -6.06 -10.31
C ALA A 8 1.57 -4.93 -10.00
N LEU A 9 1.81 -3.71 -10.50
CA LEU A 9 0.97 -2.54 -10.24
C LEU A 9 -0.54 -2.76 -10.50
N PRO A 10 -0.99 -3.33 -11.64
CA PRO A 10 -2.42 -3.61 -11.84
C PRO A 10 -2.97 -4.63 -10.84
N ASP A 11 -2.17 -5.59 -10.43
CA ASP A 11 -2.57 -6.62 -9.45
C ASP A 11 -2.65 -6.05 -8.04
N ILE A 12 -1.70 -5.17 -7.68
CA ILE A 12 -1.69 -4.40 -6.44
C ILE A 12 -2.94 -3.50 -6.40
N LEU A 13 -3.21 -2.76 -7.47
CA LEU A 13 -4.39 -1.88 -7.57
C LEU A 13 -5.69 -2.66 -7.34
N ARG A 14 -5.86 -3.78 -8.07
CA ARG A 14 -7.05 -4.62 -7.96
C ARG A 14 -7.22 -5.18 -6.55
N THR A 15 -6.11 -5.58 -5.93
CA THR A 15 -6.11 -6.11 -4.55
C THR A 15 -6.51 -5.05 -3.55
N ILE A 16 -5.96 -3.83 -3.65
CA ILE A 16 -6.26 -2.71 -2.75
C ILE A 16 -7.73 -2.30 -2.88
N VAL A 17 -8.25 -2.14 -4.11
CA VAL A 17 -9.66 -1.77 -4.33
C VAL A 17 -10.60 -2.82 -3.75
N ARG A 18 -10.30 -4.12 -3.93
CA ARG A 18 -11.10 -5.21 -3.37
C ARG A 18 -11.03 -5.29 -1.85
N LEU A 19 -9.84 -5.08 -1.28
CA LEU A 19 -9.67 -5.01 0.17
C LEU A 19 -10.41 -3.81 0.77
N ALA A 20 -10.37 -2.64 0.13
CA ALA A 20 -11.08 -1.44 0.61
C ALA A 20 -12.60 -1.66 0.67
N ALA A 21 -13.13 -2.55 -0.17
CA ALA A 21 -14.53 -2.94 -0.18
C ALA A 21 -14.86 -4.11 0.76
N ASP A 22 -13.87 -4.81 1.35
CA ASP A 22 -14.14 -5.97 2.20
C ASP A 22 -14.75 -5.52 3.55
N PRO A 23 -15.94 -6.03 3.93
CA PRO A 23 -16.62 -5.64 5.15
C PRO A 23 -15.83 -5.93 6.43
N ILE A 24 -14.91 -6.90 6.42
CA ILE A 24 -14.12 -7.32 7.59
C ILE A 24 -13.12 -6.25 8.05
N LEU A 25 -12.75 -5.31 7.17
CA LEU A 25 -11.78 -4.27 7.51
C LEU A 25 -12.43 -3.09 8.24
N PRO A 26 -11.74 -2.55 9.27
CA PRO A 26 -12.19 -1.34 9.95
C PRO A 26 -12.17 -0.15 8.98
N THR A 27 -13.04 0.83 9.22
CA THR A 27 -13.18 2.02 8.36
C THR A 27 -11.84 2.76 8.16
N ALA A 28 -10.99 2.83 9.20
CA ALA A 28 -9.67 3.43 9.09
C ALA A 28 -8.78 2.71 8.04
N ALA A 29 -8.79 1.38 8.02
CA ALA A 29 -8.06 0.60 7.03
C ALA A 29 -8.64 0.79 5.62
N LYS A 30 -9.97 0.85 5.49
CA LYS A 30 -10.64 1.13 4.21
C LYS A 30 -10.29 2.50 3.65
N VAL A 31 -10.28 3.53 4.49
CA VAL A 31 -9.89 4.90 4.12
C VAL A 31 -8.43 4.94 3.65
N ALA A 32 -7.54 4.27 4.37
CA ALA A 32 -6.13 4.19 3.98
C ALA A 32 -5.92 3.42 2.66
N LEU A 33 -6.65 2.32 2.45
CA LEU A 33 -6.64 1.58 1.18
C LEU A 33 -7.23 2.41 0.03
N ALA A 34 -8.31 3.16 0.27
CA ALA A 34 -8.91 4.05 -0.72
C ALA A 34 -7.96 5.19 -1.11
N ALA A 35 -7.30 5.82 -0.13
CA ALA A 35 -6.27 6.82 -0.38
C ALA A 35 -5.09 6.25 -1.19
N ALA A 36 -4.68 5.03 -0.87
CA ALA A 36 -3.65 4.32 -1.62
C ALA A 36 -4.06 3.98 -3.07
N ALA A 37 -5.30 3.51 -3.27
CA ALA A 37 -5.84 3.26 -4.61
C ALA A 37 -5.92 4.54 -5.42
N LEU A 38 -6.39 5.63 -4.81
CA LEU A 38 -6.52 6.94 -5.45
C LEU A 38 -5.14 7.48 -5.87
N TYR A 39 -4.12 7.31 -5.03
CA TYR A 39 -2.73 7.62 -5.38
C TYR A 39 -2.22 6.78 -6.56
N LEU A 40 -2.50 5.47 -6.58
CA LEU A 40 -2.07 4.58 -7.67
C LEU A 40 -2.79 4.85 -9.00
N VAL A 41 -4.04 5.33 -8.98
CA VAL A 41 -4.82 5.67 -10.18
C VAL A 41 -4.42 7.05 -10.73
N SER A 42 -4.06 8.00 -9.87
CA SER A 42 -3.67 9.35 -10.27
C SER A 42 -2.25 9.68 -9.78
N PRO A 43 -1.22 9.47 -10.62
CA PRO A 43 0.17 9.73 -10.24
C PRO A 43 0.53 11.22 -10.09
N ILE A 44 -0.43 12.17 -10.08
CA ILE A 44 -0.10 13.60 -10.21
C ILE A 44 -0.75 14.55 -9.18
N ASP A 45 -1.94 14.32 -8.60
CA ASP A 45 -2.65 15.45 -7.96
C ASP A 45 -3.31 15.20 -6.58
N LEU A 46 -2.63 14.50 -5.65
CA LEU A 46 -3.16 14.31 -4.28
C LEU A 46 -2.22 14.68 -3.14
N ILE A 47 -0.97 15.01 -3.44
CA ILE A 47 -0.11 15.75 -2.51
C ILE A 47 -0.11 17.16 -3.05
N PRO A 48 -0.98 18.04 -2.57
CA PRO A 48 -0.90 19.42 -3.00
C PRO A 48 0.46 19.96 -2.53
N ASP A 49 1.05 20.85 -3.31
CA ASP A 49 2.37 21.45 -3.06
C ASP A 49 2.50 22.21 -1.71
N PHE A 50 1.46 22.22 -0.88
CA PHE A 50 1.41 22.91 0.40
C PHE A 50 2.08 22.17 1.57
N ILE A 51 2.61 20.94 1.41
CA ILE A 51 3.34 20.26 2.48
C ILE A 51 4.86 20.47 2.29
N PRO A 52 5.49 21.41 3.02
CA PRO A 52 6.92 21.66 2.89
C PRO A 52 7.69 20.44 3.41
N GLY A 53 8.61 19.90 2.59
CA GLY A 53 9.48 18.77 2.96
C GLY A 53 9.01 17.37 2.55
N ILE A 54 7.86 17.24 1.87
CA ILE A 54 7.36 15.94 1.34
C ILE A 54 7.60 15.77 -0.17
N GLY A 55 7.93 16.85 -0.90
CA GLY A 55 8.06 16.90 -2.38
C GLY A 55 9.15 16.06 -3.04
N MET A 56 9.65 15.02 -2.38
CA MET A 56 10.68 14.10 -2.91
C MET A 56 10.36 12.63 -2.57
N LEU A 57 9.09 12.29 -2.32
CA LEU A 57 8.64 10.91 -2.24
C LEU A 57 8.40 10.39 -3.66
N ASP A 58 9.46 9.88 -4.27
CA ASP A 58 9.46 9.14 -5.54
C ASP A 58 8.26 8.17 -5.63
N ASP A 59 7.60 8.06 -6.79
CA ASP A 59 6.36 7.27 -6.97
C ASP A 59 6.44 5.84 -6.43
N LEU A 60 7.60 5.21 -6.59
CA LEU A 60 7.87 3.85 -6.12
C LEU A 60 7.89 3.74 -4.58
N PHE A 61 8.28 4.81 -3.90
CA PHE A 61 8.39 4.87 -2.44
C PHE A 61 7.00 4.84 -1.80
N VAL A 62 6.04 5.56 -2.38
CA VAL A 62 4.65 5.54 -1.91
C VAL A 62 4.02 4.18 -2.12
N VAL A 63 4.20 3.56 -3.30
CA VAL A 63 3.73 2.19 -3.55
C VAL A 63 4.32 1.20 -2.55
N ALA A 64 5.61 1.32 -2.24
CA ALA A 64 6.27 0.47 -1.25
C ALA A 64 5.68 0.64 0.15
N ILE A 65 5.39 1.87 0.58
CA ILE A 65 4.76 2.16 1.89
C ILE A 65 3.37 1.56 1.98
N VAL A 66 2.57 1.72 0.93
CA VAL A 66 1.22 1.18 0.85
C VAL A 66 1.27 -0.34 0.94
N VAL A 67 2.08 -0.98 0.09
CA VAL A 67 2.21 -2.44 0.06
C VAL A 67 2.72 -2.95 1.41
N ASP A 68 3.73 -2.32 2.00
CA ASP A 68 4.23 -2.64 3.35
C ASP A 68 3.14 -2.47 4.42
N GLY A 69 2.33 -1.41 4.33
CA GLY A 69 1.19 -1.19 5.21
C GLY A 69 0.16 -2.33 5.12
N VAL A 70 -0.25 -2.68 3.90
CA VAL A 70 -1.16 -3.80 3.66
C VAL A 70 -0.58 -5.11 4.20
N LEU A 71 0.71 -5.37 3.98
CA LEU A 71 1.37 -6.62 4.40
C LEU A 71 1.53 -6.78 5.91
N ASN A 72 1.73 -5.67 6.62
CA ASN A 72 1.98 -5.72 8.07
C ASN A 72 0.69 -5.58 8.88
N TRP A 73 -0.38 -5.00 8.31
CA TRP A 73 -1.59 -4.63 9.06
C TRP A 73 -2.86 -5.30 8.57
N VAL A 74 -2.88 -5.85 7.35
CA VAL A 74 -3.98 -6.68 6.86
C VAL A 74 -3.56 -8.14 6.98
N ASP A 75 -4.49 -8.99 7.44
CA ASP A 75 -4.26 -10.43 7.49
C ASP A 75 -3.81 -10.97 6.12
N ARG A 76 -2.72 -11.75 6.11
CA ARG A 76 -2.14 -12.29 4.87
C ARG A 76 -3.14 -13.15 4.11
N GLY A 77 -3.96 -13.92 4.81
CA GLY A 77 -5.01 -14.73 4.20
C GLY A 77 -6.04 -13.86 3.47
N LEU A 78 -6.44 -12.75 4.07
CA LEU A 78 -7.34 -11.79 3.46
C LEU A 78 -6.73 -11.10 2.23
N VAL A 79 -5.45 -10.74 2.26
CA VAL A 79 -4.78 -10.16 1.09
C VAL A 79 -4.70 -11.18 -0.05
N LEU A 80 -4.30 -12.42 0.25
CA LEU A 80 -4.19 -13.50 -0.73
C LEU A 80 -5.54 -13.90 -1.34
N LYS A 81 -6.64 -13.78 -0.59
CA LYS A 81 -8.01 -13.97 -1.11
C LYS A 81 -8.30 -13.07 -2.31
N TYR A 82 -7.73 -11.87 -2.35
CA TYR A 82 -7.96 -10.89 -3.40
C TYR A 82 -6.81 -10.73 -4.40
N TRP A 83 -5.64 -11.29 -4.07
CA TRP A 83 -4.47 -11.28 -4.93
C TRP A 83 -4.71 -12.13 -6.20
N PRO A 84 -4.56 -11.56 -7.40
CA PRO A 84 -4.82 -12.29 -8.65
C PRO A 84 -3.67 -13.21 -9.08
N GLY A 85 -2.47 -13.07 -8.49
CA GLY A 85 -1.29 -13.89 -8.81
C GLY A 85 -1.05 -15.05 -7.85
N SER A 86 0.10 -15.70 -7.95
CA SER A 86 0.51 -16.75 -7.01
C SER A 86 0.95 -16.16 -5.66
N ALA A 87 0.94 -16.98 -4.61
CA ALA A 87 1.50 -16.60 -3.32
C ALA A 87 3.00 -16.24 -3.41
N GLU A 88 3.74 -16.91 -4.31
CA GLU A 88 5.16 -16.57 -4.56
C GLU A 88 5.33 -15.20 -5.22
N SER A 89 4.46 -14.82 -6.16
CA SER A 89 4.54 -13.50 -6.80
C SER A 89 4.24 -12.40 -5.79
N PHE A 90 3.28 -12.64 -4.89
CA PHE A 90 2.99 -11.77 -3.76
C PHE A 90 4.18 -11.64 -2.82
N ASP A 91 4.80 -12.75 -2.41
CA ASP A 91 5.95 -12.73 -1.50
C ASP A 91 7.16 -11.98 -2.10
N GLY A 92 7.34 -12.05 -3.43
CA GLY A 92 8.33 -11.26 -4.15
C GLY A 92 8.07 -9.75 -4.10
N VAL A 93 6.82 -9.34 -4.34
CA VAL A 93 6.39 -7.93 -4.22
C VAL A 93 6.53 -7.44 -2.78
N ALA A 94 6.14 -8.27 -1.81
CA ALA A 94 6.22 -7.98 -0.39
C ALA A 94 7.64 -7.80 0.12
N ARG A 95 8.58 -8.58 -0.41
CA ARG A 95 10.00 -8.46 -0.08
C ARG A 95 10.56 -7.15 -0.64
N ALA A 96 10.23 -6.83 -1.90
CA ALA A 96 10.69 -5.60 -2.52
C ALA A 96 10.13 -4.34 -1.82
N ALA A 97 8.84 -4.35 -1.46
CA ALA A 97 8.21 -3.27 -0.71
C ALA A 97 8.83 -3.06 0.68
N ARG A 98 9.07 -4.14 1.44
CA ARG A 98 9.75 -4.05 2.75
C ARG A 98 11.14 -3.43 2.65
N MET A 99 11.93 -3.81 1.65
CA MET A 99 13.28 -3.26 1.46
C MET A 99 13.26 -1.76 1.18
N LEU A 100 12.27 -1.28 0.43
CA LEU A 100 12.09 0.15 0.14
C LEU A 100 11.51 0.91 1.35
N ALA A 101 10.58 0.30 2.10
CA ALA A 101 9.90 0.92 3.23
C ALA A 101 10.65 0.79 4.58
N VAL A 102 11.85 0.19 4.60
CA VAL A 102 12.69 0.01 5.80
C VAL A 102 13.04 1.34 6.47
N TRP A 103 13.15 2.41 5.67
CA TRP A 103 13.51 3.75 6.11
C TRP A 103 12.34 4.54 6.70
N VAL A 104 11.11 3.99 6.67
CA VAL A 104 9.90 4.70 7.07
C VAL A 104 9.65 4.49 8.56
N PRO A 105 9.68 5.56 9.38
CA PRO A 105 9.56 5.44 10.83
C PRO A 105 8.25 4.76 11.24
N ARG A 106 8.32 3.73 12.10
CA ARG A 106 7.14 3.02 12.64
C ARG A 106 6.06 3.94 13.23
N ARG A 107 6.46 5.12 13.73
CA ARG A 107 5.54 6.12 14.33
C ARG A 107 4.56 6.71 13.33
N LEU A 108 4.96 6.89 12.06
CA LEU A 108 4.06 7.37 11.01
C LEU A 108 3.04 6.28 10.63
N LYS A 109 3.51 5.02 10.60
CA LYS A 109 2.70 3.83 10.27
C LYS A 109 1.61 3.55 11.31
N MET A 110 1.89 3.73 12.60
CA MET A 110 0.88 3.51 13.66
C MET A 110 -0.23 4.57 13.67
N LYS A 111 0.06 5.83 13.35
CA LYS A 111 -0.97 6.89 13.34
C LYS A 111 -2.03 6.71 12.26
N ILE A 112 -1.69 6.07 11.14
CA ILE A 112 -2.59 5.91 9.98
C ILE A 112 -3.47 4.65 10.13
N PHE A 113 -2.91 3.56 10.67
CA PHE A 113 -3.56 2.24 10.68
C PHE A 113 -3.96 1.74 12.07
N ALA A 114 -3.46 2.31 13.18
CA ALA A 114 -3.86 1.91 14.54
C ALA A 114 -5.11 2.64 15.06
N GLY A 115 -5.95 3.15 14.15
CA GLY A 115 -7.21 3.81 14.45
C GLY A 115 -8.27 2.85 14.99
N LYS A 116 -8.12 2.51 16.28
CA LYS A 116 -8.99 1.79 17.21
C LYS A 116 -9.31 0.32 16.88
N ALA A 117 -8.83 -0.52 17.80
CA ALA A 117 -9.31 -1.87 18.10
C ALA A 117 -10.83 -1.94 18.26
#